data_AF-R9JNU2-F1
#
_entry.id   AF-R9JNU2-F1
#
_cell.length_a   1.000
_cell.length_b   1.000
_cell.length_c   1.000
_cell.angle_alpha   90.00
_cell.angle_beta   90.00
_cell.angle_gamma   90.00
#
_symmetry.space_group_name_H-M   'P 1'
#
loop_
_entity.id
_entity.type
_entity.pdbx_description
1 polymer ?
#
loop_
_entity_poly.entity_id
_entity_poly.type
_entity_poly.pdbx_seq_one_letter_code
_entity_poly.pdbx_strand_id
1 'polypeptide(L)'
;MPKLNDTGVYQLKNGYWAFRYAIVVNNKRVERKRNFDEQGNPYKTKTSAVKARRAMIEQERNSQLVTPKTGHVTVQQVYNEYCEFGRAGKTYSTIKKQDSLWNTAIRNQNSFDRHLVSSSDA
;
A
#
# COMPACT_ATOMS: atom_id res chain seq x y z
N MET A 1 31.05 -10.19 -18.23
CA MET A 1 30.50 -9.42 -17.07
C MET A 1 29.06 -9.03 -17.39
N PRO A 2 28.09 -9.20 -16.46
CA PRO A 2 26.70 -8.83 -16.73
C PRO A 2 26.62 -7.32 -16.95
N LYS A 3 26.02 -6.89 -18.07
CA LYS A 3 25.81 -5.46 -18.36
C LYS A 3 24.96 -4.88 -17.23
N LEU A 4 25.54 -3.98 -16.44
CA LEU A 4 24.79 -3.11 -15.55
C LEU A 4 23.79 -2.36 -16.43
N ASN A 5 22.49 -2.46 -16.11
CA ASN A 5 21.43 -1.75 -16.82
C ASN A 5 21.64 -0.24 -16.70
N ASP A 6 22.45 0.31 -17.61
CA ASP A 6 22.81 1.72 -17.69
C ASP A 6 21.65 2.58 -18.25
N THR A 7 20.56 1.94 -18.67
CA THR A 7 19.38 2.59 -19.23
C THR A 7 18.79 3.59 -18.23
N GLY A 8 18.88 4.87 -18.59
CA GLY A 8 18.40 5.98 -17.78
C GLY A 8 19.45 6.59 -16.84
N VAL A 9 20.73 6.20 -16.91
CA VAL A 9 21.84 6.88 -16.23
C VAL A 9 22.58 7.75 -17.25
N TYR A 10 22.82 9.02 -16.93
CA TYR A 10 23.40 10.00 -17.85
C TYR A 10 24.32 10.97 -17.11
N GLN A 11 25.26 11.56 -17.84
CA GLN A 11 26.17 12.58 -17.30
C GLN A 11 25.59 13.98 -17.53
N LEU A 12 25.75 14.85 -16.53
CA LEU A 12 25.37 16.25 -16.55
C LEU A 12 26.50 17.11 -17.14
N LYS A 13 26.17 18.35 -17.55
CA LYS A 13 27.15 19.31 -18.10
C LYS A 13 28.29 19.64 -17.12
N ASN A 14 28.06 19.48 -15.82
CA ASN A 14 29.03 19.71 -14.75
C ASN A 14 29.93 18.48 -14.47
N GLY A 15 29.82 17.40 -15.25
CA GLY A 15 30.63 16.19 -15.10
C GLY A 15 30.09 15.16 -14.09
N TYR A 16 29.08 15.52 -13.29
CA TYR A 16 28.41 14.58 -12.38
C TYR A 16 27.39 13.70 -13.09
N TRP A 17 26.95 12.65 -12.40
CA TRP A 17 26.02 11.66 -12.93
C TRP A 17 24.63 11.84 -12.33
N ALA A 18 23.61 11.57 -13.14
CA ALA A 18 22.22 11.55 -12.74
C ALA A 18 21.54 10.31 -13.29
N PHE A 19 20.39 9.96 -12.72
CA PHE A 19 19.62 8.83 -13.21
C PHE A 19 18.12 9.10 -13.21
N ARG A 20 17.41 8.36 -14.06
CA ARG A 20 15.96 8.29 -14.14
C ARG A 20 15.47 6.85 -14.14
N TYR A 21 14.28 6.65 -13.58
CA TYR A 21 13.58 5.38 -13.65
C TYR A 21 12.07 5.60 -13.67
N ALA A 22 11.36 4.64 -14.27
CA ALA A 22 9.91 4.57 -14.22
C ALA A 22 9.52 3.32 -13.43
N ILE A 23 8.57 3.47 -12.52
CA ILE A 23 8.01 2.38 -11.73
C ILE A 23 6.50 2.51 -11.70
N VAL A 24 5.79 1.38 -11.71
CA VAL A 24 4.34 1.37 -11.50
C VAL A 24 4.09 1.28 -10.01
N VAL A 25 3.34 2.24 -9.47
CA VAL A 25 2.91 2.30 -8.06
C VAL A 25 1.40 2.46 -8.10
N ASN A 26 0.65 1.59 -7.43
CA ASN A 26 -0.83 1.63 -7.37
C ASN A 26 -1.49 1.72 -8.77
N ASN A 27 -1.07 0.85 -9.69
CA ASN A 27 -1.53 0.81 -11.09
C ASN A 27 -1.29 2.10 -11.91
N LYS A 28 -0.52 3.06 -11.37
CA LYS A 28 -0.13 4.29 -12.07
C LYS A 28 1.38 4.29 -12.32
N ARG A 29 1.77 4.61 -13.55
CA ARG A 29 3.18 4.75 -13.90
C ARG A 29 3.71 6.09 -13.38
N VAL A 30 4.75 6.04 -12.56
CA VAL A 30 5.42 7.21 -11.99
C VAL A 30 6.86 7.25 -12.49
N GLU A 31 7.27 8.42 -12.98
CA GLU A 31 8.64 8.68 -13.41
C GLU A 31 9.38 9.48 -12.35
N ARG A 32 10.61 9.06 -12.03
CA ARG A 32 11.47 9.69 -11.04
C ARG A 32 12.83 10.01 -11.65
N LYS A 33 13.36 11.17 -11.33
CA LYS A 33 14.72 11.62 -11.70
C LYS A 33 15.46 12.05 -10.44
N ARG A 34 16.74 11.71 -10.34
CA ARG A 34 17.56 12.06 -9.17
C ARG A 34 19.00 12.34 -9.59
N ASN A 35 19.55 13.39 -8.97
CA ASN A 35 20.86 13.95 -9.30
C ASN A 35 21.79 13.95 -8.07
N PHE A 36 21.22 13.74 -6.89
CA PHE A 36 21.89 13.76 -5.59
C PHE A 36 21.52 12.51 -4.80
N ASP A 37 22.43 12.07 -3.94
CA ASP A 37 22.18 11.00 -2.99
C ASP A 37 21.23 11.41 -1.85
N GLU A 38 21.09 10.56 -0.85
CA GLU A 38 20.25 10.82 0.33
C GLU A 38 20.86 11.89 1.25
N GLN A 39 22.16 12.13 1.14
CA GLN A 39 22.94 13.09 1.90
C GLN A 39 23.11 14.44 1.18
N GLY A 40 22.54 14.58 -0.03
CA GLY A 40 22.63 15.80 -0.85
C GLY A 40 23.89 15.91 -1.71
N ASN A 41 24.74 14.89 -1.78
CA ASN A 41 25.96 14.91 -2.59
C ASN A 41 25.68 14.46 -4.03
N PRO A 42 26.35 15.06 -5.03
CA PRO A 42 26.22 14.65 -6.43
C PRO A 42 26.99 13.35 -6.71
N TYR A 43 26.50 12.55 -7.66
CA TYR A 43 27.18 11.31 -8.05
C TYR A 43 28.43 11.60 -8.89
N LYS A 44 29.59 11.29 -8.33
CA LYS A 44 30.89 11.49 -9.02
C LYS A 44 31.17 10.44 -10.09
N THR A 45 30.60 9.25 -9.99
CA THR A 45 30.88 8.11 -10.87
C THR A 45 29.60 7.51 -11.45
N LYS A 46 29.69 6.96 -12.66
CA LYS A 46 28.58 6.22 -13.28
C LYS A 46 28.12 5.06 -12.41
N THR A 47 29.06 4.34 -11.82
CA THR A 47 28.79 3.17 -10.98
C THR A 47 27.99 3.53 -9.72
N SER A 48 28.26 4.67 -9.10
CA SER A 48 27.49 5.13 -7.94
C SER A 48 26.06 5.51 -8.33
N ALA A 49 25.87 6.19 -9.47
CA ALA A 49 24.55 6.51 -9.99
C ALA A 49 23.74 5.24 -10.34
N VAL A 50 24.38 4.22 -10.95
CA VAL A 50 23.72 2.93 -11.25
C VAL A 50 23.33 2.20 -9.95
N LYS A 51 24.22 2.17 -8.95
CA LYS A 51 23.95 1.53 -7.65
C LYS A 51 22.80 2.23 -6.94
N ALA A 52 22.80 3.56 -6.90
CA ALA A 52 21.72 4.35 -6.30
C ALA A 52 20.38 4.15 -7.01
N ARG A 53 20.38 4.08 -8.36
CA ARG A 53 19.18 3.77 -9.14
C ARG A 53 18.59 2.42 -8.76
N ARG A 54 19.43 1.38 -8.62
CA ARG A 54 18.98 0.05 -8.22
C ARG A 54 18.38 0.06 -6.82
N ALA A 55 19.08 0.65 -5.86
CA ALA A 55 18.62 0.77 -4.48
C ALA A 55 17.26 1.48 -4.38
N MET A 56 17.07 2.58 -5.13
CA MET A 56 15.80 3.32 -5.14
C MET A 56 14.64 2.52 -5.76
N ILE A 57 14.89 1.78 -6.83
CA ILE A 57 13.87 0.91 -7.43
C ILE A 57 13.48 -0.21 -6.46
N GLU A 58 14.46 -0.80 -5.79
CA GLU A 58 14.24 -1.87 -4.81
C GLU A 58 13.50 -1.36 -3.58
N GLN A 59 13.90 -0.21 -3.05
CA GLN A 59 13.20 0.46 -1.95
C GLN A 59 11.75 0.75 -2.30
N GLU A 60 11.47 1.27 -3.50
CA GLU A 60 10.09 1.54 -3.94
C GLU A 60 9.27 0.28 -4.26
N ARG A 61 9.91 -0.84 -4.57
CA ARG A 61 9.22 -2.14 -4.65
C ARG A 61 8.91 -2.66 -3.26
N ASN A 62 9.86 -2.56 -2.34
CA ASN A 62 9.68 -3.02 -0.98
C ASN A 62 8.60 -2.19 -0.27
N SER A 63 8.61 -0.85 -0.43
CA SER A 63 7.58 0.04 0.14
C SER A 63 6.16 -0.32 -0.33
N GLN A 64 5.98 -0.75 -1.58
CA GLN A 64 4.70 -1.23 -2.10
C GLN A 64 4.23 -2.52 -1.43
N LEU A 65 5.15 -3.41 -1.01
CA LEU A 65 4.79 -4.61 -0.27
C LEU A 65 4.37 -4.30 1.17
N VAL A 66 4.93 -3.23 1.76
CA VAL A 66 4.68 -2.84 3.16
C VAL A 66 3.52 -1.86 3.32
N THR A 67 2.87 -1.39 2.25
CA THR A 67 1.65 -0.58 2.44
C THR A 67 0.68 -1.44 3.27
N PRO A 68 0.23 -0.96 4.44
CA PRO A 68 -0.67 -1.73 5.27
C PRO A 68 -1.87 -2.03 4.40
N LYS A 69 -2.08 -3.32 4.09
CA LYS A 69 -3.39 -3.77 3.62
C LYS A 69 -4.33 -3.20 4.66
N THR A 70 -5.08 -2.17 4.29
CA THR A 70 -6.07 -1.59 5.19
C THR A 70 -6.97 -2.77 5.49
N GLY A 71 -6.81 -3.37 6.67
CA GLY A 71 -7.51 -4.60 7.00
C GLY A 71 -8.98 -4.28 6.81
N HIS A 72 -9.65 -5.03 5.94
CA HIS A 72 -11.09 -4.88 5.83
C HIS A 72 -11.67 -5.28 7.19
N VAL A 73 -12.06 -4.29 7.99
CA VAL A 73 -12.74 -4.55 9.25
C VAL A 73 -14.17 -4.94 8.88
N THR A 74 -14.57 -6.15 9.27
CA THR A 74 -15.94 -6.62 9.01
C THR A 74 -16.91 -5.92 9.96
N VAL A 75 -18.19 -5.79 9.56
CA VAL A 75 -19.23 -5.25 10.44
C VAL A 75 -19.34 -6.08 11.73
N GLN A 76 -19.04 -7.38 11.66
CA GLN A 76 -18.95 -8.26 12.82
C GLN A 76 -17.81 -7.85 13.78
N GLN A 77 -16.65 -7.48 13.27
CA GLN A 77 -15.53 -7.05 14.12
C GLN A 77 -15.84 -5.72 14.83
N VAL A 78 -16.46 -4.77 14.13
CA VAL A 78 -16.95 -3.52 14.74
C VAL A 78 -18.03 -3.79 15.78
N TYR A 79 -18.92 -4.75 15.53
CA TYR A 79 -19.96 -5.13 16.49
C TYR A 79 -19.37 -5.75 17.77
N ASN A 80 -18.34 -6.58 17.66
CA ASN A 80 -17.68 -7.16 18.84
C ASN A 80 -17.05 -6.06 19.72
N GLU A 81 -16.36 -5.10 19.12
CA GLU A 81 -15.82 -3.94 19.84
C GLU A 81 -16.94 -3.11 20.50
N TYR A 82 -18.04 -2.92 19.79
CA TYR A 82 -19.23 -2.26 20.34
C TYR A 82 -19.80 -3.02 21.56
N CYS A 83 -19.78 -4.35 21.54
CA CYS A 83 -20.24 -5.16 22.67
C CYS A 83 -19.39 -4.95 23.92
N GLU A 84 -18.08 -4.80 23.76
CA GLU A 84 -17.11 -4.68 24.86
C GLU A 84 -17.06 -3.27 25.44
N PHE A 85 -17.00 -2.24 24.60
CA PHE A 85 -16.77 -0.87 25.04
C PHE A 85 -17.99 0.05 24.89
N GLY A 86 -18.89 -0.25 23.95
CA GLY A 86 -19.99 0.63 23.55
C GLY A 86 -21.31 0.44 24.30
N ARG A 87 -21.41 -0.60 25.15
CA ARG A 87 -22.62 -0.94 25.92
C ARG A 87 -22.63 -0.38 27.34
N ALA A 88 -21.48 0.03 27.86
CA ALA A 88 -21.36 0.57 29.21
C ALA A 88 -22.29 1.79 29.38
N GLY A 89 -23.11 1.77 30.44
CA GLY A 89 -24.04 2.85 30.77
C GLY A 89 -25.36 2.87 29.98
N LYS A 90 -25.60 1.93 29.05
CA LYS A 90 -26.88 1.84 28.33
C LYS A 90 -27.89 0.97 29.06
N THR A 91 -29.17 1.34 28.97
CA THR A 91 -30.26 0.52 29.48
C THR A 91 -30.42 -0.75 28.65
N TYR A 92 -30.86 -1.84 29.29
CA TYR A 92 -31.01 -3.15 28.64
C TYR A 92 -31.92 -3.11 27.39
N SER A 93 -33.02 -2.35 27.45
CA SER A 93 -33.94 -2.20 26.32
C SER A 93 -33.29 -1.53 25.10
N THR A 94 -32.34 -0.62 25.33
CA THR A 94 -31.58 0.06 24.29
C THR A 94 -30.55 -0.88 23.65
N ILE A 95 -29.82 -1.63 24.48
CA ILE A 95 -28.86 -2.64 24.02
C ILE A 95 -29.58 -3.70 23.16
N LYS A 96 -30.73 -4.20 23.62
CA LYS A 96 -31.52 -5.20 22.88
C LYS A 96 -31.94 -4.73 21.49
N LYS A 97 -32.35 -3.47 21.35
CA LYS A 97 -32.70 -2.89 20.04
C LYS A 97 -31.48 -2.78 19.13
N GLN A 98 -30.34 -2.33 19.68
CA GLN A 98 -29.09 -2.19 18.92
C GLN A 98 -28.57 -3.56 18.46
N ASP A 99 -28.61 -4.59 19.31
CA ASP A 99 -28.22 -5.95 18.94
C ASP A 99 -29.07 -6.50 17.79
N SER A 100 -30.38 -6.22 17.78
CA SER A 100 -31.26 -6.62 16.68
C SER A 100 -30.86 -5.96 15.34
N LEU A 101 -30.46 -4.69 15.38
CA LEU A 101 -30.01 -3.95 14.20
C LEU A 101 -28.66 -4.49 13.69
N TRP A 102 -27.71 -4.71 14.59
CA TRP A 102 -26.40 -5.30 14.26
C TRP A 102 -26.53 -6.71 13.69
N ASN A 103 -27.34 -7.58 14.31
CA ASN A 103 -27.57 -8.94 13.82
C ASN A 103 -28.21 -8.96 12.41
N THR A 104 -29.07 -7.98 12.11
CA THR A 104 -29.65 -7.84 10.77
C THR A 104 -28.59 -7.37 9.77
N ALA A 105 -27.77 -6.38 10.13
CA ALA A 105 -26.69 -5.88 9.29
C ALA A 105 -25.65 -6.98 8.96
N ILE A 106 -25.22 -7.75 9.97
CA ILE A 106 -24.28 -8.87 9.82
C ILE A 106 -24.90 -9.97 8.95
N ARG A 107 -26.19 -10.31 9.16
CA ARG A 107 -26.89 -11.29 8.32
C ARG A 107 -26.95 -10.86 6.86
N ASN A 108 -27.25 -9.59 6.60
CA ASN A 108 -27.33 -9.04 5.24
C ASN A 108 -25.95 -9.02 4.57
N GLN A 109 -24.89 -8.63 5.28
CA GLN A 109 -23.52 -8.70 4.77
C GLN A 109 -23.14 -10.15 4.39
N ASN A 110 -23.36 -11.10 5.30
CA ASN A 110 -23.04 -12.52 5.05
C ASN A 110 -23.91 -13.16 3.95
N SER A 111 -25.09 -12.59 3.66
CA SER A 111 -25.95 -13.02 2.55
C SER A 111 -25.44 -12.48 1.22
N PHE A 112 -24.96 -11.23 1.20
CA PHE A 112 -24.37 -10.60 0.02
C PHE A 112 -23.06 -11.30 -0.38
N ASP A 113 -22.18 -11.56 0.60
CA ASP A 113 -20.90 -12.23 0.36
C ASP A 113 -21.07 -13.66 -0.15
N ARG A 114 -22.09 -14.40 0.33
CA ARG A 114 -22.42 -15.75 -0.17
C ARG A 114 -22.88 -15.74 -1.63
N HIS A 115 -23.55 -14.69 -2.08
CA HIS A 115 -24.05 -14.62 -3.45
C HIS A 115 -22.95 -14.30 -4.47
N LEU A 116 -21.91 -13.56 -4.04
CA LEU A 116 -20.73 -13.25 -4.86
C LEU A 116 -19.84 -14.48 -5.10
N VAL A 117 -19.67 -15.36 -4.10
CA VAL A 117 -18.90 -16.61 -4.25
C VAL A 117 -19.60 -17.59 -5.19
N SER A 118 -20.95 -17.63 -5.19
CA SER A 118 -21.71 -18.52 -6.08
C SER A 118 -21.77 -18.04 -7.54
N SER A 119 -21.30 -16.82 -7.85
CA SER A 119 -21.30 -16.24 -9.20
C SER A 119 -19.92 -16.27 -9.86
N SER A 120 -18.88 -16.79 -9.20
CA SER A 120 -17.54 -16.94 -9.78
C SER A 120 -17.24 -18.34 -10.32
N ASP A 121 -18.17 -19.29 -10.20
CA ASP A 121 -18.03 -20.69 -10.64
C ASP A 121 -19.03 -21.10 -11.75
N ALA A 122 -19.49 -20.16 -12.57
CA ALA A 122 -20.34 -20.43 -13.74
C ALA A 122 -19.73 -19.90 -15.04
#